data_AF-A0A423XLI6-F1
#
_entry.id   AF-A0A423XLI6-F1
#
_cell.length_a   1.000
_cell.length_b   1.000
_cell.length_c   1.000
_cell.angle_alpha   90.00
_cell.angle_beta   90.00
_cell.angle_gamma   90.00
#
_symmetry.space_group_name_H-M   'P 1'
#
loop_
_entity.id
_entity.type
_entity.pdbx_description
1 polymer ?
#
loop_
_entity_poly.entity_id
_entity_poly.type
_entity_poly.pdbx_seq_one_letter_code
_entity_poly.pdbx_strand_id
1 'polypeptide(L)'
;MVMSGLDVFSLAVNVVTIVETVIKMLAALQKAQERQHDLPKLLEAHRRELQNTRQIVDIVLKEEALHIETIVSDLTDIDGYGTMLKACLLKLAKERTAIQQYTHQLLRGSRNIAKLRGIMSDLNLAKGSLILKIQVAHVGLTRAYGNAVLVNCEIVERVDALLQQTLGEGKGLKIADLLGNGVPQADGKIRLNYTDLHMAGLWDDDAATLADNDECASISSTSCTSRVVEDNETSESAMMINAPIDEPEQSA
;
A
#
# COMPACT_ATOMS: atom_id res chain seq x y z
N MET A 1 5.64 16.54 16.88
CA MET A 1 7.11 16.57 17.04
C MET A 1 7.66 16.23 15.67
N VAL A 2 8.19 17.20 14.93
CA VAL A 2 8.55 17.02 13.51
C VAL A 2 9.80 16.14 13.44
N MET A 3 9.66 14.87 13.05
CA MET A 3 10.80 14.00 12.76
C MET A 3 11.44 14.43 11.45
N SER A 4 12.76 14.56 11.45
CA SER A 4 13.52 15.20 10.37
C SER A 4 13.80 14.20 9.24
N GLY A 5 14.10 14.67 8.02
CA GLY A 5 14.48 13.77 6.90
C GLY A 5 15.68 12.85 7.18
N LEU A 6 16.50 13.20 8.18
CA LEU A 6 17.57 12.37 8.74
C LEU A 6 17.05 11.07 9.39
N ASP A 7 15.86 11.11 9.99
CA ASP A 7 15.20 9.97 10.60
C ASP A 7 14.69 9.00 9.53
N VAL A 8 14.14 9.52 8.42
CA VAL A 8 13.69 8.71 7.27
C VAL A 8 14.86 7.97 6.64
N PHE A 9 15.97 8.69 6.39
CA PHE A 9 17.16 8.08 5.80
C PHE A 9 17.73 6.97 6.67
N SER A 10 17.92 7.23 7.98
CA SER A 10 18.43 6.25 8.93
C SER A 10 17.54 5.01 9.01
N LEU A 11 16.21 5.22 9.04
CA LEU A 11 15.24 4.15 9.05
C LEU A 11 15.26 3.34 7.75
N ALA A 12 15.33 3.99 6.59
CA ALA A 12 15.44 3.33 5.30
C ALA A 12 16.71 2.47 5.19
N VAL A 13 17.85 2.97 5.67
CA VAL A 13 19.10 2.19 5.77
C VAL A 13 18.88 0.94 6.61
N ASN A 14 18.26 1.08 7.80
CA ASN A 14 17.98 -0.05 8.66
C ASN A 14 17.08 -1.09 7.97
N VAL A 15 16.00 -0.64 7.32
CA VAL A 15 15.10 -1.50 6.53
C VAL A 15 15.86 -2.26 5.44
N VAL A 16 16.74 -1.59 4.69
CA VAL A 16 17.57 -2.26 3.67
C VAL A 16 18.44 -3.34 4.31
N THR A 17 19.10 -3.06 5.43
CA THR A 17 19.98 -4.03 6.10
C THR A 17 19.23 -5.26 6.63
N ILE A 18 18.04 -5.07 7.21
CA ILE A 18 17.24 -6.18 7.73
C ILE A 18 16.69 -7.03 6.57
N VAL A 19 16.18 -6.41 5.51
CA VAL A 19 15.68 -7.12 4.33
C VAL A 19 16.79 -7.90 3.63
N GLU A 20 17.98 -7.31 3.47
CA GLU A 20 19.14 -8.03 2.93
C GLU A 20 19.55 -9.24 3.78
N THR A 21 19.51 -9.07 5.10
CA THR A 21 19.80 -10.17 6.03
C THR A 21 18.81 -11.31 5.83
N VAL A 22 17.51 -11.01 5.75
CA VAL A 22 16.45 -12.00 5.52
C VAL A 22 16.62 -12.69 4.16
N ILE A 23 16.93 -11.95 3.09
CA ILE A 23 17.22 -12.51 1.76
C ILE A 23 18.36 -13.54 1.82
N LYS A 24 19.47 -13.20 2.49
CA LYS A 24 20.63 -14.10 2.65
C LYS A 24 20.25 -15.36 3.43
N MET A 25 19.44 -15.22 4.48
CA MET A 25 18.94 -16.36 5.27
C MET A 25 18.01 -17.27 4.47
N LEU A 26 17.11 -16.72 3.65
CA LEU A 26 16.25 -17.49 2.76
C LEU A 26 17.07 -18.28 1.74
N ALA A 27 18.08 -17.66 1.13
CA ALA A 27 18.97 -18.33 0.18
C ALA A 27 19.75 -19.49 0.84
N ALA A 28 20.25 -19.29 2.06
CA ALA A 28 20.91 -20.34 2.83
C ALA A 28 19.95 -21.49 3.16
N LEU A 29 18.71 -21.17 3.53
CA LEU A 29 17.67 -22.16 3.83
C LEU A 29 17.25 -22.94 2.59
N GLN A 30 17.12 -22.27 1.45
CA GLN A 30 16.79 -22.90 0.16
C GLN A 30 17.85 -23.93 -0.25
N LYS A 31 19.14 -23.55 -0.24
CA LYS A 31 20.26 -24.48 -0.49
C LYS A 31 20.27 -25.67 0.46
N ALA A 32 19.94 -25.41 1.73
CA ALA A 32 19.79 -26.44 2.74
C ALA A 32 18.64 -27.42 2.45
N GLN A 33 17.59 -27.00 1.74
CA GLN A 33 16.33 -27.72 1.58
C GLN A 33 16.08 -28.22 0.15
N GLU A 34 17.11 -28.27 -0.72
CA GLU A 34 16.99 -28.69 -2.13
C GLU A 34 16.32 -30.07 -2.32
N ARG A 35 16.30 -30.92 -1.29
CA ARG A 35 15.69 -32.26 -1.31
C ARG A 35 14.21 -32.29 -0.94
N GLN A 36 13.61 -31.17 -0.53
CA GLN A 36 12.23 -31.08 -0.09
C GLN A 36 11.32 -30.55 -1.22
N HIS A 37 10.21 -31.24 -1.51
CA HIS A 37 9.27 -30.82 -2.54
C HIS A 37 8.56 -29.52 -2.14
N ASP A 38 8.39 -28.60 -3.09
CA ASP A 38 7.71 -27.28 -3.00
C ASP A 38 8.28 -26.19 -2.07
N LEU A 39 8.94 -26.53 -0.96
CA LEU A 39 9.51 -25.52 -0.05
C LEU A 39 10.55 -24.61 -0.74
N PRO A 40 11.49 -25.12 -1.55
CA PRO A 40 12.46 -24.27 -2.26
C PRO A 40 11.79 -23.24 -3.18
N LYS A 41 10.66 -23.60 -3.83
CA LYS A 41 9.91 -22.69 -4.72
C LYS A 41 9.26 -21.56 -3.93
N LEU A 42 8.68 -21.88 -2.77
CA LEU A 42 8.07 -20.88 -1.88
C LEU A 42 9.12 -19.89 -1.35
N LEU A 43 10.28 -20.40 -0.90
CA LEU A 43 11.37 -19.57 -0.40
C LEU A 43 11.94 -18.66 -1.50
N GLU A 44 12.05 -19.17 -2.72
CA GLU A 44 12.49 -18.40 -3.88
C GLU A 44 11.50 -17.27 -4.23
N ALA A 45 10.19 -17.55 -4.17
CA ALA A 45 9.16 -16.52 -4.38
C ALA A 45 9.25 -15.41 -3.31
N HIS A 46 9.37 -15.78 -2.04
CA HIS A 46 9.53 -14.80 -0.95
C HIS A 46 10.84 -14.01 -1.06
N ARG A 47 11.92 -14.66 -1.52
CA ARG A 47 13.21 -14.00 -1.77
C ARG A 47 13.08 -12.93 -2.85
N ARG A 48 12.35 -13.21 -3.94
CA ARG A 48 12.08 -12.24 -5.02
C ARG A 48 11.25 -11.06 -4.53
N GLU A 49 10.20 -11.32 -3.76
CA GLU A 49 9.36 -10.27 -3.19
C GLU A 49 10.16 -9.35 -2.24
N LEU A 50 11.03 -9.92 -1.40
CA LEU A 50 11.91 -9.12 -0.54
C LEU A 50 12.96 -8.31 -1.33
N GLN A 51 13.45 -8.84 -2.46
CA GLN A 51 14.30 -8.06 -3.36
C GLN A 51 13.56 -6.85 -3.94
N ASN A 52 12.29 -7.03 -4.32
CA ASN A 52 11.45 -5.94 -4.78
C ASN A 52 11.21 -4.91 -3.66
N THR A 53 10.92 -5.35 -2.42
CA THR A 53 10.83 -4.44 -1.26
C THR A 53 12.12 -3.65 -1.05
N ARG A 54 13.29 -4.31 -1.12
CA ARG A 54 14.59 -3.64 -0.99
C ARG A 54 14.77 -2.57 -2.07
N GLN A 55 14.43 -2.87 -3.31
CA GLN A 55 14.55 -1.92 -4.42
C GLN A 55 13.65 -0.69 -4.22
N ILE A 56 12.43 -0.86 -3.72
CA ILE A 56 11.53 0.26 -3.39
C ILE A 56 12.11 1.12 -2.28
N VAL A 57 12.65 0.51 -1.22
CA VAL A 57 13.27 1.25 -0.12
C VAL A 57 14.57 1.95 -0.58
N ASP A 58 15.34 1.35 -1.49
CA ASP A 58 16.49 2.01 -2.13
C ASP A 58 16.08 3.25 -2.92
N ILE A 59 14.87 3.28 -3.51
CA ILE A 59 14.34 4.48 -4.18
C ILE A 59 14.08 5.57 -3.13
N VAL A 60 13.40 5.22 -2.02
CA VAL A 60 13.16 6.15 -0.89
C VAL A 60 14.47 6.73 -0.36
N LEU A 61 15.51 5.90 -0.22
CA LEU A 61 16.80 6.29 0.32
C LEU A 61 17.58 7.24 -0.60
N LYS A 62 17.44 7.10 -1.92
CA LYS A 62 18.15 7.91 -2.92
C LYS A 62 17.44 9.22 -3.22
N GLU A 63 16.15 9.29 -2.94
CA GLU A 63 15.30 10.39 -3.33
C GLU A 63 14.92 11.22 -2.11
N GLU A 64 15.65 12.31 -1.87
CA GLU A 64 15.43 13.17 -0.69
C GLU A 64 14.01 13.74 -0.63
N ALA A 65 13.34 13.91 -1.78
CA ALA A 65 11.96 14.34 -1.84
C ALA A 65 10.95 13.30 -1.29
N LEU A 66 11.36 12.05 -1.08
CA LEU A 66 10.60 11.02 -0.35
C LEU A 66 10.85 11.04 1.16
N HIS A 67 11.72 11.90 1.68
CA HIS A 67 11.99 12.01 3.11
C HIS A 67 10.91 12.81 3.85
N ILE A 68 9.65 12.40 3.68
CA ILE A 68 8.47 12.99 4.32
C ILE A 68 7.95 12.12 5.47
N GLU A 69 7.23 12.75 6.41
CA GLU A 69 6.76 12.11 7.64
C GLU A 69 5.84 10.90 7.38
N THR A 70 5.01 10.94 6.35
CA THR A 70 4.03 9.89 6.07
C THR A 70 4.67 8.56 5.64
N ILE A 71 5.91 8.59 5.14
CA ILE A 71 6.70 7.41 4.72
C ILE A 71 7.35 6.72 5.93
N VAL A 72 7.57 7.45 7.04
CA VAL A 72 8.19 6.90 8.26
C VAL A 72 7.41 5.72 8.82
N SER A 73 6.07 5.80 8.83
CA SER A 73 5.24 4.73 9.39
C SER A 73 5.37 3.44 8.59
N ASP A 74 5.32 3.49 7.25
CA ASP A 74 5.46 2.28 6.44
C ASP A 74 6.88 1.69 6.53
N LEU A 75 7.91 2.53 6.56
CA LEU A 75 9.28 2.04 6.77
C LEU A 75 9.44 1.37 8.14
N THR A 76 8.80 1.91 9.17
CA THR A 76 8.80 1.33 10.52
C THR A 76 8.11 -0.03 10.53
N ASP A 77 6.96 -0.14 9.85
CA ASP A 77 6.24 -1.40 9.73
C ASP A 77 7.05 -2.45 8.95
N ILE A 78 7.67 -2.06 7.83
CA ILE A 78 8.54 -2.94 7.05
C ILE A 78 9.75 -3.41 7.89
N ASP A 79 10.38 -2.53 8.68
CA ASP A 79 11.45 -2.91 9.61
C ASP A 79 10.97 -3.94 10.64
N GLY A 80 9.79 -3.68 11.23
CA GLY A 80 9.13 -4.58 12.18
C GLY A 80 8.90 -5.98 11.58
N TYR A 81 8.28 -6.04 10.40
CA TYR A 81 8.05 -7.30 9.69
C TYR A 81 9.36 -7.98 9.28
N GLY A 82 10.36 -7.23 8.81
CA GLY A 82 11.70 -7.74 8.50
C GLY A 82 12.36 -8.40 9.72
N THR A 83 12.25 -7.78 10.89
CA THR A 83 12.74 -8.32 12.16
C THR A 83 11.99 -9.59 12.56
N MET A 84 10.67 -9.62 12.39
CA MET A 84 9.85 -10.80 12.65
C MET A 84 10.20 -11.95 11.69
N LEU A 85 10.45 -11.66 10.41
CA LEU A 85 10.90 -12.64 9.42
C LEU A 85 12.25 -13.22 9.82
N LYS A 86 13.23 -12.38 10.16
CA LYS A 86 14.56 -12.83 10.64
C LYS A 86 14.42 -13.76 11.85
N ALA A 87 13.60 -13.40 12.82
CA ALA A 87 13.36 -14.23 14.00
C ALA A 87 12.68 -15.57 13.65
N CYS A 88 11.73 -15.57 12.70
CA CYS A 88 11.06 -16.78 12.22
C CYS A 88 12.05 -17.72 11.50
N LEU A 89 12.90 -17.19 10.62
CA LEU A 89 13.90 -17.95 9.89
C LEU A 89 14.99 -18.51 10.81
N LEU A 90 15.42 -17.77 11.83
CA LEU A 90 16.36 -18.27 12.84
C LEU A 90 15.78 -19.49 13.60
N LYS A 91 14.50 -19.45 13.95
CA LYS A 91 13.82 -20.59 14.60
C LYS A 91 13.79 -21.80 13.67
N LEU A 92 13.41 -21.59 12.42
CA LEU A 92 13.31 -22.65 11.41
C LEU A 92 14.69 -23.28 11.12
N ALA A 93 15.76 -22.48 11.10
CA ALA A 93 17.13 -22.97 10.96
C ALA A 93 17.61 -23.80 12.17
N LYS A 94 17.34 -23.34 13.40
CA LYS A 94 17.72 -24.04 14.65
C LYS A 94 16.99 -25.37 14.84
N GLU A 95 15.71 -25.40 14.52
CA GLU A 95 14.92 -26.63 14.59
C GLU A 95 15.51 -27.71 13.67
N ARG A 96 16.06 -27.34 12.51
CA ARG A 96 16.68 -28.29 11.59
C ARG A 96 17.90 -29.02 12.18
N THR A 97 18.79 -28.31 12.87
CA THR A 97 19.96 -28.93 13.54
C THR A 97 19.53 -29.96 14.58
N ALA A 98 18.35 -29.80 15.20
CA ALA A 98 17.77 -30.78 16.11
C ALA A 98 16.98 -31.90 15.38
N ILE A 99 16.39 -31.61 14.22
CA ILE A 99 15.54 -32.52 13.43
C ILE A 99 16.34 -33.64 12.73
N GLN A 100 17.66 -33.50 12.51
CA GLN A 100 18.49 -34.63 12.05
C GLN A 100 18.42 -35.85 12.98
N GLN A 101 17.91 -35.69 14.22
CA GLN A 101 17.78 -36.77 15.20
C GLN A 101 16.34 -37.26 15.44
N TYR A 102 15.28 -36.52 15.05
CA TYR A 102 13.89 -36.91 15.40
C TYR A 102 12.85 -36.54 14.33
N THR A 103 12.24 -37.57 13.74
CA THR A 103 11.33 -37.54 12.56
C THR A 103 9.87 -37.16 12.83
N HIS A 104 9.51 -36.62 14.00
CA HIS A 104 8.12 -36.27 14.35
C HIS A 104 7.71 -34.79 14.15
N GLN A 105 8.51 -33.95 13.49
CA GLN A 105 8.28 -32.48 13.44
C GLN A 105 7.58 -31.91 12.18
N LEU A 106 6.98 -32.74 11.31
CA LEU A 106 6.21 -32.25 10.15
C LEU A 106 5.08 -31.26 10.55
N LEU A 107 4.50 -31.43 11.75
CA LEU A 107 3.48 -30.55 12.34
C LEU A 107 4.00 -29.17 12.81
N ARG A 108 5.30 -29.06 13.16
CA ARG A 108 5.90 -27.77 13.57
C ARG A 108 6.49 -27.02 12.38
N GLY A 109 7.06 -27.74 11.43
CA GLY A 109 7.49 -27.17 10.14
C GLY A 109 6.33 -26.49 9.42
N SER A 110 5.15 -27.13 9.37
CA SER A 110 3.96 -26.53 8.76
C SER A 110 3.48 -25.25 9.47
N ARG A 111 3.52 -25.20 10.81
CA ARG A 111 3.17 -24.00 11.59
C ARG A 111 4.15 -22.84 11.36
N ASN A 112 5.45 -23.12 11.32
CA ASN A 112 6.46 -22.10 11.07
C ASN A 112 6.41 -21.57 9.63
N ILE A 113 6.12 -22.44 8.65
CA ILE A 113 5.87 -22.04 7.26
C ILE A 113 4.60 -21.19 7.14
N ALA A 114 3.52 -21.55 7.85
CA ALA A 114 2.29 -20.75 7.87
C ALA A 114 2.54 -19.36 8.48
N LYS A 115 3.32 -19.30 9.57
CA LYS A 115 3.74 -18.03 10.19
C LYS A 115 4.61 -17.19 9.24
N LEU A 116 5.56 -17.81 8.54
CA LEU A 116 6.38 -17.13 7.53
C LEU A 116 5.51 -16.49 6.45
N ARG A 117 4.51 -17.22 5.94
CA ARG A 117 3.57 -16.73 4.94
C ARG A 117 2.75 -15.54 5.45
N GLY A 118 2.26 -15.61 6.68
CA GLY A 118 1.51 -14.53 7.32
C GLY A 118 2.33 -13.24 7.39
N ILE A 119 3.54 -13.31 7.96
CA ILE A 119 4.42 -12.14 8.06
C ILE A 119 4.76 -11.58 6.68
N MET A 120 4.95 -12.44 5.67
CA MET A 120 5.24 -11.98 4.30
C MET A 120 4.03 -11.28 3.65
N SER A 121 2.81 -11.71 3.97
CA SER A 121 1.58 -11.04 3.53
C SER A 121 1.50 -9.63 4.12
N ASP A 122 1.75 -9.49 5.42
CA ASP A 122 1.71 -8.20 6.12
C ASP A 122 2.80 -7.25 5.60
N LEU A 123 4.01 -7.77 5.35
CA LEU A 123 5.09 -7.01 4.72
C LEU A 123 4.71 -6.52 3.32
N ASN A 124 4.04 -7.36 2.52
CA ASN A 124 3.57 -6.95 1.20
C ASN A 124 2.47 -5.89 1.26
N LEU A 125 1.62 -5.92 2.29
CA LEU A 125 0.64 -4.86 2.54
C LEU A 125 1.32 -3.53 2.87
N ALA A 126 2.29 -3.54 3.80
CA ALA A 126 3.07 -2.35 4.15
C ALA A 126 3.88 -1.82 2.95
N LYS A 127 4.44 -2.71 2.12
CA LYS A 127 5.06 -2.36 0.85
C LYS A 127 4.07 -1.67 -0.11
N GLY A 128 2.85 -2.20 -0.22
CA GLY A 128 1.80 -1.59 -1.04
C GLY A 128 1.42 -0.19 -0.56
N SER A 129 1.27 -0.01 0.76
CA SER A 129 1.06 1.30 1.39
C SER A 129 2.22 2.27 1.06
N LEU A 130 3.46 1.82 1.21
CA LEU A 130 4.63 2.61 0.87
C LEU A 130 4.64 3.04 -0.61
N ILE A 131 4.37 2.13 -1.54
CA ILE A 131 4.28 2.46 -2.97
C ILE A 131 3.19 3.53 -3.21
N LEU A 132 2.03 3.39 -2.57
CA LEU A 132 0.94 4.35 -2.70
C LEU A 132 1.34 5.72 -2.13
N LYS A 133 2.01 5.76 -0.98
CA LYS A 133 2.50 7.03 -0.42
C LYS A 133 3.61 7.64 -1.25
N ILE A 134 4.50 6.84 -1.86
CA ILE A 134 5.46 7.31 -2.85
C ILE A 134 4.73 7.93 -4.04
N GLN A 135 3.64 7.31 -4.52
CA GLN A 135 2.78 7.90 -5.55
C GLN A 135 2.29 9.28 -5.09
N VAL A 136 1.61 9.39 -3.95
CA VAL A 136 0.98 10.62 -3.45
C VAL A 136 2.01 11.72 -3.07
N ALA A 137 3.12 11.36 -2.42
CA ALA A 137 4.17 12.26 -1.96
C ALA A 137 4.84 13.01 -3.11
N HIS A 138 5.16 12.30 -4.19
CA HIS A 138 5.86 12.85 -5.34
C HIS A 138 4.96 13.46 -6.40
N VAL A 139 3.65 13.17 -6.37
CA VAL A 139 2.72 14.02 -7.09
C VAL A 139 2.89 15.48 -6.63
N GLY A 140 3.44 15.70 -5.42
CA GLY A 140 3.68 17.03 -4.91
C GLY A 140 2.40 17.82 -5.06
N LEU A 141 1.27 17.23 -4.60
CA LEU A 141 -0.08 17.76 -4.73
C LEU A 141 -0.12 19.10 -3.99
N THR A 142 0.53 20.10 -4.57
CA THR A 142 0.63 21.43 -4.01
C THR A 142 -0.69 22.02 -4.45
N ARG A 143 -1.64 22.06 -3.52
CA ARG A 143 -2.94 22.66 -3.77
C ARG A 143 -2.70 24.06 -4.29
N ALA A 144 -2.96 24.27 -5.58
CA ALA A 144 -2.96 25.60 -6.14
C ALA A 144 -4.27 26.28 -5.72
N TYR A 145 -4.26 27.62 -5.68
CA TYR A 145 -5.50 28.38 -5.51
C TYR A 145 -6.50 28.00 -6.62
N GLY A 146 -7.70 27.55 -6.23
CA GLY A 146 -8.76 27.15 -7.15
C GLY A 146 -8.62 25.71 -7.64
N ASN A 147 -9.24 24.79 -6.88
CA ASN A 147 -9.58 23.40 -7.21
C ASN A 147 -8.64 22.64 -8.16
N ALA A 148 -7.33 22.82 -8.02
CA ALA A 148 -6.38 22.19 -8.91
C ALA A 148 -5.07 21.88 -8.22
N VAL A 149 -4.40 20.90 -8.78
CA VAL A 149 -3.19 20.37 -8.22
C VAL A 149 -2.05 20.47 -9.21
N LEU A 150 -0.93 21.01 -8.75
CA LEU A 150 0.29 21.12 -9.53
C LEU A 150 1.16 19.88 -9.34
N VAL A 151 1.67 19.31 -10.42
CA VAL A 151 2.44 18.07 -10.43
C VAL A 151 3.76 18.30 -11.15
N ASN A 152 4.89 18.00 -10.49
CA ASN A 152 6.21 18.09 -11.12
C ASN A 152 6.44 16.88 -12.04
N CYS A 153 6.52 17.12 -13.34
CA CYS A 153 6.58 16.06 -14.34
C CYS A 153 7.92 15.34 -14.34
N GLU A 154 9.02 16.07 -14.19
CA GLU A 154 10.38 15.52 -14.21
C GLU A 154 10.58 14.49 -13.09
N ILE A 155 10.06 14.81 -11.90
CA ILE A 155 10.15 13.91 -10.75
C ILE A 155 9.26 12.69 -10.97
N VAL A 156 8.01 12.88 -11.41
CA VAL A 156 7.09 11.77 -11.68
C VAL A 156 7.68 10.82 -12.72
N GLU A 157 8.16 11.33 -13.85
CA GLU A 157 8.79 10.50 -14.89
C GLU A 157 10.01 9.73 -14.36
N ARG A 158 10.85 10.37 -13.54
CA ARG A 158 12.06 9.74 -12.99
C ARG A 158 11.73 8.59 -12.04
N VAL A 159 10.82 8.77 -11.08
CA VAL A 159 10.46 7.67 -10.15
C VAL A 159 9.50 6.67 -10.79
N ASP A 160 8.67 7.07 -11.76
CA ASP A 160 7.90 6.14 -12.59
C ASP A 160 8.83 5.18 -13.35
N ALA A 161 9.87 5.69 -14.02
CA ALA A 161 10.85 4.85 -14.69
C ALA A 161 11.55 3.87 -13.73
N LEU A 162 11.91 4.33 -12.52
CA LEU A 162 12.53 3.47 -11.50
C LEU A 162 11.56 2.39 -10.99
N LEU A 163 10.29 2.74 -10.81
CA LEU A 163 9.25 1.79 -10.37
C LEU A 163 8.90 0.79 -11.47
N GLN A 164 8.76 1.22 -12.73
CA GLN A 164 8.54 0.32 -13.86
C GLN A 164 9.72 -0.65 -14.05
N GLN A 165 10.95 -0.19 -13.88
CA GLN A 165 12.13 -1.07 -13.90
C GLN A 165 12.10 -2.12 -12.78
N THR A 166 11.53 -1.76 -11.62
CA THR A 166 11.53 -2.58 -10.40
C THR A 166 10.34 -3.55 -10.33
N LEU A 167 9.16 -3.10 -10.74
CA LEU A 167 7.87 -3.79 -10.62
C LEU A 167 7.45 -4.46 -11.94
N GLY A 168 8.04 -4.04 -13.06
CA GLY A 168 7.68 -4.43 -14.42
C GLY A 168 6.88 -3.34 -15.14
N GLU A 169 6.82 -3.47 -16.47
CA GLU A 169 6.10 -2.57 -17.36
C GLU A 169 4.63 -2.45 -16.95
N GLY A 170 4.09 -1.22 -16.94
CA GLY A 170 2.71 -0.91 -16.55
C GLY A 170 2.43 -0.96 -15.05
N LYS A 171 3.45 -1.13 -14.19
CA LYS A 171 3.31 -1.10 -12.72
C LYS A 171 4.02 0.10 -12.07
N GLY A 172 4.18 1.16 -12.83
CA GLY A 172 4.77 2.42 -12.37
C GLY A 172 3.81 3.28 -11.56
N LEU A 173 4.02 4.59 -11.59
CA LEU A 173 3.14 5.57 -11.00
C LEU A 173 1.89 5.74 -11.87
N LYS A 174 0.69 5.49 -11.33
CA LYS A 174 -0.58 5.75 -12.03
C LYS A 174 -0.74 7.20 -12.50
N ILE A 175 -0.07 8.14 -11.85
CA ILE A 175 -0.12 9.54 -12.27
C ILE A 175 0.70 9.79 -13.54
N ALA A 176 1.73 9.00 -13.82
CA ALA A 176 2.47 9.12 -15.07
C ALA A 176 1.54 8.90 -16.28
N ASP A 177 0.55 7.99 -16.14
CA ASP A 177 -0.48 7.76 -17.16
C ASP A 177 -1.36 9.01 -17.40
N LEU A 178 -1.61 9.82 -16.35
CA LEU A 178 -2.36 11.07 -16.46
C LEU A 178 -1.54 12.20 -17.08
N LEU A 179 -0.22 12.20 -16.88
CA LEU A 179 0.68 13.24 -17.39
C LEU A 179 0.98 13.11 -18.89
N GLY A 180 0.83 11.92 -19.47
CA GLY A 180 1.12 11.67 -20.90
C GLY A 180 0.34 12.54 -21.89
N ASN A 181 -0.73 13.20 -21.44
CA ASN A 181 -1.58 14.08 -22.26
C ASN A 181 -1.51 15.57 -21.87
N GLY A 182 -0.76 15.93 -20.82
CA GLY A 182 -0.73 17.30 -20.29
C GLY A 182 0.43 18.13 -20.86
N VAL A 183 0.19 19.43 -21.07
CA VAL A 183 1.26 20.38 -21.45
C VAL A 183 1.83 20.99 -20.17
N PRO A 184 3.13 20.81 -19.87
CA PRO A 184 3.75 21.40 -18.69
C PRO A 184 3.76 22.93 -18.79
N GLN A 185 3.52 23.60 -17.66
CA GLN A 185 3.67 25.04 -17.53
C GLN A 185 5.16 25.42 -17.51
N ALA A 186 5.46 26.73 -17.59
CA ALA A 186 6.82 27.25 -17.66
C ALA A 186 7.72 26.87 -16.46
N ASP A 187 7.13 26.39 -15.36
CA ASP A 187 7.80 25.91 -14.16
C ASP A 187 8.02 24.37 -14.14
N GLY A 188 7.70 23.67 -15.23
CA GLY A 188 7.81 22.22 -15.33
C GLY A 188 6.68 21.45 -14.64
N LYS A 189 5.62 22.14 -14.21
CA LYS A 189 4.46 21.52 -13.55
C LYS A 189 3.24 21.41 -14.46
N ILE A 190 2.53 20.30 -14.37
CA ILE A 190 1.21 20.14 -15.00
C ILE A 190 0.13 20.40 -13.95
N ARG A 191 -0.92 21.10 -14.35
CA ARG A 191 -2.11 21.31 -13.53
C ARG A 191 -3.10 20.17 -13.80
N LEU A 192 -3.35 19.33 -12.80
CA LEU A 192 -4.39 18.31 -12.82
C LEU A 192 -5.61 18.79 -12.04
N ASN A 193 -6.80 18.40 -12.51
CA ASN A 193 -8.04 18.63 -11.78
C ASN A 193 -8.28 17.49 -10.78
N TYR A 194 -8.96 17.77 -9.68
CA TYR A 194 -9.33 16.77 -8.67
C TYR A 194 -10.19 15.64 -9.27
N THR A 195 -11.01 15.95 -10.27
CA THR A 195 -11.82 14.95 -10.98
C THR A 195 -10.96 13.89 -11.66
N ASP A 196 -9.85 14.28 -12.29
CA ASP A 196 -8.96 13.36 -12.99
C ASP A 196 -8.15 12.50 -12.00
N LEU A 197 -7.76 13.09 -10.86
CA LEU A 197 -7.10 12.39 -9.76
C LEU A 197 -8.01 11.37 -9.08
N HIS A 198 -9.27 11.73 -8.84
CA HIS A 198 -10.29 10.84 -8.30
C HIS A 198 -10.57 9.66 -9.26
N MET A 199 -10.70 9.94 -10.56
CA MET A 199 -10.89 8.89 -11.58
C MET A 199 -9.71 7.91 -11.66
N ALA A 200 -8.49 8.36 -11.37
CA ALA A 200 -7.30 7.50 -11.28
C ALA A 200 -7.19 6.74 -9.94
N GLY A 201 -8.09 6.99 -8.98
CA GLY A 201 -8.05 6.43 -7.64
C GLY A 201 -6.84 6.91 -6.83
N LEU A 202 -6.40 8.15 -7.08
CA LEU A 202 -5.27 8.80 -6.40
C LEU A 202 -5.73 9.78 -5.32
N TRP A 203 -7.03 10.05 -5.22
CA TRP A 203 -7.63 10.97 -4.26
C TRP A 203 -9.01 10.46 -3.86
N ASP A 204 -9.17 10.07 -2.59
CA ASP A 204 -10.48 9.90 -1.96
C ASP A 204 -10.77 11.19 -1.17
N ASP A 205 -11.95 11.77 -1.36
CA ASP A 205 -12.42 12.93 -0.58
C ASP A 205 -12.75 12.50 0.87
N ASP A 206 -11.73 12.13 1.64
CA ASP A 206 -11.86 12.11 3.09
C ASP A 206 -11.74 13.56 3.57
N ALA A 207 -12.90 14.17 3.81
CA ALA A 207 -13.11 15.52 4.34
C ALA A 207 -12.54 15.76 5.76
N ALA A 208 -11.45 15.09 6.15
CA ALA A 208 -10.89 15.10 7.51
C ALA A 208 -9.58 15.89 7.66
N THR A 209 -9.08 16.56 6.63
CA THR A 209 -7.83 17.34 6.72
C THR A 209 -7.97 18.79 6.25
N LEU A 210 -8.98 19.51 6.76
CA LEU A 210 -8.91 20.98 6.89
C LEU A 210 -9.63 21.40 8.18
N ALA A 211 -8.89 21.36 9.29
CA ALA A 211 -9.13 22.32 10.36
C ALA A 211 -8.45 23.63 9.92
N ASP A 212 -9.25 24.59 9.47
CA ASP A 212 -8.92 26.00 9.68
C ASP A 212 -10.23 26.77 9.89
N ASN A 213 -10.20 27.59 10.94
CA ASN A 213 -11.34 28.27 11.53
C ASN A 213 -12.03 29.22 10.54
N ASP A 214 -13.34 29.07 10.36
CA ASP A 214 -14.23 30.22 10.27
C ASP A 214 -15.60 29.85 10.82
N GLU A 215 -16.11 30.68 11.73
CA GLU A 215 -17.37 30.47 12.42
C GLU A 215 -18.58 30.67 11.49
N CYS A 216 -19.62 29.89 11.77
CA CYS A 216 -21.04 30.16 11.51
C CYS A 216 -21.61 29.80 10.13
N ALA A 217 -22.10 28.56 9.99
CA ALA A 217 -23.54 28.30 9.96
C ALA A 217 -23.83 26.79 9.86
N SER A 218 -24.52 26.29 10.88
CA SER A 218 -25.07 24.94 11.01
C SER A 218 -25.95 24.53 9.83
N ILE A 219 -25.60 23.44 9.14
CA ILE A 219 -26.56 22.59 8.42
C ILE A 219 -26.28 21.12 8.78
N SER A 220 -27.31 20.52 9.36
CA SER A 220 -27.45 19.16 9.85
C SER A 220 -26.78 18.09 8.98
N SER A 221 -25.98 17.24 9.62
CA SER A 221 -25.56 15.94 9.08
C SER A 221 -26.77 15.04 8.87
N THR A 222 -27.33 15.02 7.68
CA THR A 222 -28.16 13.88 7.26
C THR A 222 -27.22 12.73 6.91
N SER A 223 -26.97 11.89 7.90
CA SER A 223 -26.44 10.54 7.74
C SER A 223 -27.17 9.84 6.59
N CYS A 224 -26.49 9.69 5.45
CA CYS A 224 -27.02 8.91 4.33
C CYS A 224 -26.99 7.45 4.77
N THR A 225 -28.12 7.00 5.30
CA THR A 225 -28.28 5.63 5.77
C THR A 225 -28.54 4.79 4.54
N SER A 226 -27.50 4.19 3.97
CA SER A 226 -27.66 3.25 2.86
C SER A 226 -28.20 1.93 3.40
N ARG A 227 -29.35 1.50 2.88
CA ARG A 227 -29.98 0.22 3.21
C ARG A 227 -29.78 -0.72 2.02
N VAL A 228 -28.88 -1.68 2.17
CA VAL A 228 -28.68 -2.77 1.21
C VAL A 228 -29.61 -3.92 1.61
N VAL A 229 -30.40 -4.41 0.66
CA VAL A 229 -31.21 -5.63 0.82
C VAL A 229 -30.47 -6.74 0.10
N GLU A 230 -29.82 -7.61 0.87
CA GLU A 230 -29.21 -8.84 0.35
C GLU A 230 -30.22 -10.00 0.49
N ASP A 231 -30.15 -10.96 -0.44
CA ASP A 231 -31.02 -12.14 -0.53
C ASP A 231 -32.51 -11.90 -0.80
N ASN A 232 -32.81 -11.08 -1.82
CA ASN A 232 -34.16 -11.05 -2.40
C ASN A 232 -34.42 -12.33 -3.23
N GLU A 233 -34.66 -13.45 -2.55
CA GLU A 233 -35.26 -14.62 -3.17
C GLU A 233 -36.75 -14.38 -3.33
N THR A 234 -37.21 -13.92 -4.50
CA THR A 234 -38.56 -14.19 -5.05
C THR A 234 -38.77 -13.52 -6.41
N SER A 235 -38.48 -14.22 -7.50
CA SER A 235 -39.01 -13.86 -8.82
C SER A 235 -40.51 -14.19 -8.97
N GLU A 236 -41.06 -15.05 -8.10
CA GLU A 236 -42.42 -15.61 -8.27
C GLU A 236 -43.46 -15.11 -7.25
N SER A 237 -43.08 -14.31 -6.24
CA SER A 237 -44.01 -13.83 -5.19
C SER A 237 -44.19 -12.31 -5.14
N ALA A 238 -43.77 -11.58 -6.16
CA ALA A 238 -43.97 -10.12 -6.22
C ALA A 238 -45.45 -9.81 -6.53
N MET A 239 -46.23 -9.44 -5.51
CA MET A 239 -47.63 -9.02 -5.62
C MET A 239 -47.71 -7.49 -5.68
N MET A 240 -48.21 -6.94 -6.79
CA MET A 240 -48.45 -5.51 -6.96
C MET A 240 -49.82 -5.13 -6.38
N ILE A 241 -49.84 -4.28 -5.36
CA ILE A 241 -51.06 -3.72 -4.79
C ILE A 241 -51.19 -2.27 -5.26
N ASN A 242 -52.14 -2.01 -6.16
CA ASN A 242 -52.51 -0.66 -6.57
C ASN A 242 -53.69 -0.20 -5.72
N ALA A 243 -53.42 0.60 -4.69
CA ALA A 243 -54.46 1.32 -3.96
C ALA A 243 -54.52 2.77 -4.47
N PRO A 244 -55.71 3.33 -4.77
CA PRO A 244 -55.85 4.73 -5.10
C PRO A 244 -55.54 5.59 -3.86
N ILE A 245 -54.79 6.68 -4.09
CA ILE A 245 -54.53 7.70 -3.08
C ILE A 245 -55.67 8.73 -3.22
N ASP A 246 -56.58 8.75 -2.27
CA ASP A 246 -57.53 9.87 -2.16
C ASP A 246 -56.78 11.11 -1.65
N GLU A 247 -56.90 12.22 -2.40
CA GLU A 247 -56.34 13.50 -1.99
C GLU A 247 -57.12 14.07 -0.80
N PRO A 248 -56.44 14.66 0.21
CA PRO A 248 -57.12 15.23 1.36
C PRO A 248 -57.89 16.50 0.99
N GLU A 249 -59.20 16.49 1.25
CA GLU A 249 -60.09 17.65 1.15
C GLU A 249 -59.54 18.84 1.94
N GLN A 250 -59.34 19.98 1.26
CA GLN A 250 -59.11 21.27 1.90
C GLN A 250 -60.45 21.83 2.40
N SER A 251 -60.71 21.69 3.70
CA SER A 251 -61.79 22.40 4.39
C SER A 251 -61.43 23.87 4.56
N ALA A 252 -62.30 24.75 4.09
CA ALA A 252 -62.35 26.17 4.45
C ALA A 252 -63.11 26.38 5.77
#